data_AF-A0A973NMR8-F1
#
_entry.id   AF-A0A973NMR8-F1
#
_cell.length_a   1.000
_cell.length_b   1.000
_cell.length_c   1.000
_cell.angle_alpha   90.00
_cell.angle_beta   90.00
_cell.angle_gamma   90.00
#
_symmetry.space_group_name_H-M   'P 1'
#
loop_
_entity.id
_entity.type
_entity.pdbx_description
1 polymer ?
#
loop_
_entity_poly.entity_id
_entity_poly.type
_entity_poly.pdbx_seq_one_letter_code
_entity_poly.pdbx_strand_id
1 'polypeptide(L)'
;MKHSSLLPIAWIFLRILVVLNWVYGTAILGLVIFANSNPKWFMKAIDVPAGIEPKPIMMGLTAIALLGAIAVPLNHLILTRLLRMVETVRAGDPFVAANAYRLQAIAWCLFALQVLSIVIGAIGKSIASKQFPLHLDAGFSVNGWLAVILTFVLARVFAEGTLMREDLDGTV
;
A
#
# COMPACT_ATOMS: atom_id res chain seq x y z
N MET A 1 -4.09 7.42 35.82
CA MET A 1 -3.43 6.76 34.66
C MET A 1 -3.17 7.82 33.59
N LYS A 2 -1.92 8.10 33.23
CA LYS A 2 -1.58 9.03 32.13
C LYS A 2 -2.04 8.38 30.82
N HIS A 3 -3.17 8.80 30.26
CA HIS A 3 -3.52 8.42 28.90
C HIS A 3 -2.43 8.95 27.97
N SER A 4 -1.71 8.02 27.37
CA SER A 4 -0.53 8.22 26.54
C SER A 4 -0.86 9.13 25.36
N SER A 5 -0.13 10.24 25.25
CA SER A 5 -0.19 11.22 24.16
C SER A 5 0.01 10.63 22.76
N LEU A 6 0.39 9.35 22.66
CA LEU A 6 0.68 8.62 21.43
C LEU A 6 -0.58 8.25 20.61
N LEU A 7 -1.71 7.93 21.26
CA LEU A 7 -2.91 7.49 20.53
C LEU A 7 -3.59 8.62 19.74
N PRO A 8 -3.74 9.85 20.27
CA PRO A 8 -4.22 10.98 19.49
C PRO A 8 -3.30 11.32 18.31
N ILE A 9 -1.98 11.25 18.51
CA ILE A 9 -0.99 11.49 17.45
C ILE A 9 -1.12 10.47 16.33
N ALA A 10 -1.19 9.17 16.68
CA ALA A 10 -1.36 8.10 15.69
C ALA A 10 -2.65 8.27 14.87
N TRP A 11 -3.75 8.69 15.51
CA TRP A 11 -5.02 8.92 14.82
C TRP A 11 -4.94 10.08 13.82
N ILE A 12 -4.34 11.22 14.22
CA ILE A 12 -4.14 12.38 13.32
C ILE A 12 -3.23 11.99 12.16
N PHE A 13 -2.12 11.31 12.46
CA PHE A 13 -1.15 10.87 11.48
C PHE A 13 -1.78 9.95 10.42
N LEU A 14 -2.57 8.97 10.84
CA LEU A 14 -3.28 8.08 9.90
C LEU A 14 -4.25 8.83 8.99
N ARG A 15 -4.94 9.88 9.48
CA ARG A 15 -5.82 10.71 8.63
C ARG A 15 -5.03 11.50 7.60
N ILE A 16 -3.89 12.07 7.99
CA ILE A 16 -2.98 12.75 7.07
C ILE A 16 -2.52 11.77 6.00
N LEU A 17 -2.11 10.55 6.37
CA LEU A 17 -1.72 9.51 5.41
C LEU A 17 -2.85 9.13 4.45
N VAL A 18 -4.10 9.07 4.91
CA VAL A 18 -5.25 8.81 4.03
C VAL A 18 -5.39 9.91 2.98
N VAL A 19 -5.28 11.17 3.39
CA VAL A 19 -5.36 12.32 2.45
C VAL A 19 -4.19 12.28 1.48
N LEU A 20 -2.96 12.09 1.98
CA LEU A 20 -1.76 12.00 1.14
C LEU A 20 -1.84 10.85 0.14
N ASN A 21 -2.42 9.71 0.52
CA ASN A 21 -2.62 8.57 -0.37
C ASN A 21 -3.56 8.92 -1.55
N TRP A 22 -4.62 9.68 -1.29
CA TRP A 22 -5.50 10.17 -2.36
C TRP A 22 -4.82 11.21 -3.23
N VAL A 23 -4.09 12.16 -2.64
CA VAL A 23 -3.30 13.15 -3.38
C VAL A 23 -2.30 12.44 -4.31
N TYR A 24 -1.57 11.46 -3.80
CA TYR A 24 -0.66 10.62 -4.57
C TYR A 24 -1.36 9.94 -5.74
N GLY A 25 -2.52 9.30 -5.50
CA GLY A 25 -3.32 8.68 -6.57
C GLY A 25 -3.77 9.67 -7.64
N THR A 26 -4.24 10.85 -7.24
CA THR A 26 -4.63 11.90 -8.20
C THR A 26 -3.43 12.41 -9.01
N ALA A 27 -2.26 12.54 -8.38
CA ALA A 27 -1.04 12.94 -9.07
C ALA A 27 -0.59 11.90 -10.10
N ILE A 28 -0.68 10.60 -9.78
CA ILE A 28 -0.40 9.52 -10.75
C ILE A 28 -1.34 9.64 -11.96
N LEU A 29 -2.65 9.75 -11.73
CA LEU A 29 -3.62 9.84 -12.82
C LEU A 29 -3.40 11.10 -13.68
N GLY A 30 -3.13 12.24 -13.03
CA GLY A 30 -2.77 13.48 -13.73
C GLY A 30 -1.51 13.32 -14.58
N LEU A 31 -0.47 12.65 -14.06
CA LEU A 31 0.75 12.36 -14.79
C LEU A 31 0.50 11.45 -16.00
N VAL A 32 -0.29 10.38 -15.84
CA VAL A 32 -0.65 9.48 -16.93
C VAL A 32 -1.39 10.23 -18.04
N ILE A 33 -2.40 11.03 -17.68
CA ILE A 33 -3.15 11.84 -18.66
C ILE A 33 -2.20 12.80 -19.37
N PHE A 34 -1.41 13.55 -18.61
CA PHE A 34 -0.47 14.54 -19.16
C PHE A 34 0.56 13.89 -20.11
N ALA A 35 1.16 12.77 -19.72
CA ALA A 35 2.16 12.06 -20.52
C ALA A 35 1.59 11.54 -21.83
N ASN A 36 0.35 11.02 -21.81
CA ASN A 36 -0.32 10.52 -23.00
C ASN A 36 -0.86 11.63 -23.91
N SER A 37 -1.23 12.78 -23.36
CA SER A 37 -1.60 13.97 -24.14
C SER A 37 -0.39 14.69 -24.74
N ASN A 38 0.79 14.60 -24.11
CA ASN A 38 2.00 15.31 -24.53
C ASN A 38 3.21 14.37 -24.70
N PRO A 39 3.13 13.34 -25.56
CA PRO A 39 4.12 12.28 -25.60
C PRO A 39 5.52 12.77 -25.99
N LYS A 40 5.64 13.70 -26.96
CA LYS A 40 6.94 14.26 -27.36
C LYS A 40 7.62 15.03 -26.24
N TRP A 41 6.84 15.81 -25.48
CA TRP A 41 7.36 16.58 -24.36
C TRP A 41 7.79 15.66 -23.22
N PHE A 42 6.94 14.69 -22.86
CA PHE A 42 7.23 13.74 -21.80
C PHE A 42 8.49 12.93 -22.10
N MET A 43 8.61 12.39 -23.32
CA MET A 43 9.79 11.61 -23.73
C MET A 43 11.08 12.43 -23.71
N LYS A 44 10.99 13.73 -24.04
CA LYS A 44 12.13 14.66 -23.90
C LYS A 44 12.45 14.93 -22.41
N ALA A 45 11.44 15.05 -21.56
CA ALA A 45 11.63 15.31 -20.13
C ALA A 45 12.29 14.14 -19.39
N ILE A 46 12.02 12.90 -19.82
CA ILE A 46 12.66 11.69 -19.28
C ILE A 46 13.95 11.29 -20.03
N ASP A 47 14.46 12.17 -20.90
CA ASP A 47 15.72 12.03 -21.64
C ASP A 47 15.89 10.68 -22.37
N VAL A 48 14.86 10.25 -23.10
CA VAL A 48 14.96 8.98 -23.87
C VAL A 48 16.01 9.12 -24.98
N PRO A 49 17.06 8.26 -25.02
CA PRO A 49 18.12 8.34 -26.01
C PRO A 49 17.61 8.22 -27.45
N ALA A 50 18.25 8.96 -28.36
CA ALA A 50 18.02 8.84 -29.79
C ALA A 50 18.42 7.42 -30.28
N GLY A 51 17.45 6.67 -30.82
CA GLY A 51 17.65 5.31 -31.33
C GLY A 51 16.78 4.23 -30.67
N ILE A 52 16.08 4.54 -29.58
CA ILE A 52 15.10 3.64 -28.97
C ILE A 52 13.69 4.01 -29.43
N GLU A 53 12.88 3.00 -29.78
CA GLU A 53 11.46 3.22 -30.08
C GLU A 53 10.74 3.80 -28.84
N PRO A 54 10.15 5.00 -28.93
CA PRO A 54 9.51 5.64 -27.78
C PRO A 54 8.24 4.93 -27.29
N LYS A 55 7.57 4.18 -28.17
CA LYS A 55 6.25 3.63 -27.93
C LYS A 55 6.25 2.52 -26.86
N PRO A 56 7.13 1.50 -26.90
CA PRO A 56 7.21 0.50 -25.82
C PRO A 56 7.54 1.09 -24.45
N ILE A 57 8.40 2.10 -24.38
CA ILE A 57 8.74 2.79 -23.11
C ILE A 57 7.50 3.49 -22.55
N MET A 58 6.79 4.27 -23.37
CA MET A 58 5.58 4.97 -22.94
C MET A 58 4.50 4.00 -22.46
N MET A 59 4.31 2.88 -23.17
CA MET A 59 3.37 1.83 -22.78
C MET A 59 3.77 1.20 -21.44
N GLY A 60 5.05 0.87 -21.25
CA GLY A 60 5.54 0.30 -20.00
C GLY A 60 5.40 1.24 -18.81
N LEU A 61 5.79 2.51 -18.96
CA LEU A 61 5.65 3.52 -17.90
C LEU A 61 4.18 3.81 -17.57
N THR A 62 3.31 3.84 -18.58
CA THR A 62 1.86 3.97 -18.36
C THR A 62 1.30 2.77 -17.62
N ALA A 63 1.70 1.55 -18.01
CA ALA A 63 1.29 0.33 -17.32
C ALA A 63 1.75 0.32 -15.86
N ILE A 64 3.01 0.67 -15.59
CA ILE A 64 3.55 0.81 -14.23
C ILE A 64 2.75 1.83 -13.42
N ALA A 65 2.46 3.00 -14.00
CA ALA A 65 1.70 4.05 -13.32
C ALA A 65 0.26 3.61 -13.00
N LEU A 66 -0.43 2.96 -13.94
CA LEU A 66 -1.78 2.44 -13.73
C LEU A 66 -1.81 1.33 -12.67
N LEU A 67 -0.82 0.42 -12.69
CA LEU A 67 -0.65 -0.58 -11.63
C LEU A 67 -0.37 0.11 -10.28
N GLY A 68 0.47 1.14 -10.24
CA GLY A 68 0.71 1.96 -9.06
C GLY A 68 -0.57 2.65 -8.55
N ALA A 69 -1.49 3.04 -9.44
CA ALA A 69 -2.79 3.59 -9.05
C ALA A 69 -3.69 2.54 -8.35
N ILE A 70 -3.53 1.24 -8.62
CA ILE A 70 -4.22 0.16 -7.89
C ILE A 70 -3.73 0.06 -6.44
N ALA A 71 -2.50 0.48 -6.14
CA ALA A 71 -2.01 0.53 -4.76
C ALA A 71 -2.78 1.54 -3.90
N VAL A 72 -3.37 2.58 -4.50
CA VAL A 72 -4.10 3.65 -3.80
C VAL A 72 -5.33 3.11 -3.04
N PRO A 73 -6.27 2.38 -3.66
CA PRO A 73 -7.39 1.80 -2.91
C PRO A 73 -6.92 0.74 -1.90
N LEU A 74 -5.87 -0.05 -2.19
CA LEU A 74 -5.32 -1.02 -1.23
C LEU A 74 -4.76 -0.34 0.03
N ASN A 75 -3.94 0.70 -0.15
CA ASN A 75 -3.41 1.50 0.95
C ASN A 75 -4.53 2.21 1.71
N HIS A 76 -5.54 2.72 1.02
CA HIS A 76 -6.71 3.32 1.67
C HIS A 76 -7.44 2.30 2.56
N LEU A 77 -7.63 1.07 2.10
CA LEU A 77 -8.23 -0.01 2.88
C LEU A 77 -7.40 -0.37 4.11
N ILE A 78 -6.06 -0.37 4.00
CA ILE A 78 -5.14 -0.60 5.13
C ILE A 78 -5.26 0.53 6.16
N LEU A 79 -5.08 1.78 5.71
CA LEU A 79 -5.05 2.96 6.58
C LEU A 79 -6.37 3.16 7.32
N THR A 80 -7.52 2.96 6.64
CA THR A 80 -8.83 3.07 7.28
C THR A 80 -9.09 1.96 8.29
N ARG A 81 -8.59 0.74 8.06
CA ARG A 81 -8.69 -0.35 9.05
C ARG A 81 -7.82 -0.07 10.27
N LEU A 82 -6.59 0.38 10.06
CA LEU A 82 -5.70 0.82 11.15
C LEU A 82 -6.33 1.95 11.96
N LEU A 83 -6.93 2.94 11.31
CA LEU A 83 -7.60 4.04 11.99
C LEU A 83 -8.75 3.55 12.87
N ARG A 84 -9.59 2.63 12.37
CA ARG A 84 -10.66 2.02 13.16
C ARG A 84 -10.13 1.19 14.34
N MET A 85 -8.99 0.51 14.18
CA MET A 85 -8.34 -0.20 15.29
C MET A 85 -7.83 0.78 16.35
N VAL A 86 -7.20 1.90 15.95
CA VAL A 86 -6.78 2.96 16.88
C VAL A 86 -7.99 3.55 17.61
N GLU A 87 -9.13 3.69 16.95
CA GLU A 87 -10.37 4.16 17.57
C GLU A 87 -10.88 3.21 18.66
N THR A 88 -10.89 1.89 18.43
CA THR A 88 -11.32 0.94 19.47
C THR A 88 -10.34 0.89 20.63
N VAL A 89 -9.03 0.98 20.37
CA VAL A 89 -8.00 1.10 21.42
C VAL A 89 -8.20 2.39 22.24
N ARG A 90 -8.51 3.52 21.59
CA ARG A 90 -8.82 4.79 22.26
C ARG A 90 -10.08 4.73 23.10
N ALA A 91 -11.06 3.91 22.71
CA ALA A 91 -12.26 3.63 23.48
C ALA A 91 -12.02 2.68 24.66
N GLY A 92 -10.79 2.16 24.84
CA GLY A 92 -10.42 1.26 25.92
C GLY A 92 -10.67 -0.22 25.60
N ASP A 93 -11.04 -0.55 24.37
CA ASP A 93 -11.42 -1.91 23.96
C ASP A 93 -10.56 -2.44 22.79
N PRO A 94 -9.28 -2.75 23.05
CA PRO A 94 -8.32 -3.13 22.00
C PRO A 94 -8.59 -4.53 21.41
N PHE A 95 -9.15 -5.44 22.20
CA PHE A 95 -9.36 -6.85 21.85
C PHE A 95 -10.83 -7.13 21.59
N VAL A 96 -11.30 -6.62 20.45
CA VAL A 96 -12.61 -6.92 19.88
C VAL A 96 -12.46 -7.82 18.65
N ALA A 97 -13.37 -8.77 18.44
CA ALA A 97 -13.35 -9.66 17.28
C ALA A 97 -13.24 -8.87 15.95
N ALA A 98 -13.85 -7.68 15.89
CA ALA A 98 -13.74 -6.76 14.75
C ALA A 98 -12.28 -6.39 14.39
N ASN A 99 -11.38 -6.29 15.37
CA ASN A 99 -9.97 -5.97 15.13
C ASN A 99 -9.20 -7.13 14.50
N ALA A 100 -9.55 -8.38 14.82
CA ALA A 100 -8.98 -9.55 14.16
C ALA A 100 -9.33 -9.59 12.66
N TYR A 101 -10.60 -9.33 12.32
CA TYR A 101 -11.02 -9.21 10.90
C TYR A 101 -10.34 -8.04 10.18
N ARG A 102 -10.14 -6.91 10.86
CA ARG A 102 -9.41 -5.75 10.31
C ARG A 102 -7.96 -6.12 9.99
N LEU A 103 -7.26 -6.80 10.91
CA LEU A 103 -5.89 -7.30 10.69
C LEU A 103 -5.82 -8.30 9.54
N GLN A 104 -6.76 -9.24 9.46
CA GLN A 104 -6.80 -10.21 8.36
C GLN A 104 -6.96 -9.52 7.00
N ALA A 105 -7.84 -8.53 6.92
CA ALA A 105 -8.01 -7.76 5.69
C ALA A 105 -6.78 -6.91 5.35
N ILE A 106 -6.06 -6.37 6.35
CA ILE A 106 -4.77 -5.70 6.13
C ILE A 106 -3.75 -6.69 5.56
N ALA A 107 -3.66 -7.91 6.10
CA ALA A 107 -2.73 -8.93 5.61
C ALA A 107 -2.97 -9.27 4.12
N TRP A 108 -4.23 -9.41 3.71
CA TRP A 108 -4.60 -9.61 2.30
C TRP A 108 -4.24 -8.41 1.42
N CYS A 109 -4.43 -7.18 1.92
CA CYS A 109 -4.03 -5.98 1.17
C CYS A 109 -2.51 -5.90 1.01
N LEU A 110 -1.74 -6.23 2.05
CA LEU A 110 -0.27 -6.29 2.00
C LEU A 110 0.20 -7.36 0.99
N PHE A 111 -0.44 -8.54 0.99
CA PHE A 111 -0.16 -9.58 0.01
C PHE A 111 -0.40 -9.08 -1.43
N ALA A 112 -1.54 -8.44 -1.68
CA ALA A 112 -1.84 -7.86 -2.99
C ALA A 112 -0.82 -6.81 -3.42
N LEU A 113 -0.35 -5.97 -2.49
CA LEU A 113 0.72 -4.99 -2.74
C LEU A 113 2.07 -5.67 -3.08
N GLN A 114 2.41 -6.80 -2.46
CA GLN A 114 3.62 -7.55 -2.82
C GLN A 114 3.53 -8.15 -4.22
N VAL A 115 2.39 -8.74 -4.57
CA VAL A 115 2.15 -9.26 -5.93
C VAL A 115 2.25 -8.12 -6.95
N LEU A 116 1.63 -6.98 -6.67
CA LEU A 116 1.68 -5.79 -7.50
C LEU A 116 3.12 -5.28 -7.69
N SER A 117 3.90 -5.22 -6.62
CA SER A 117 5.33 -4.83 -6.64
C SER A 117 6.15 -5.74 -7.56
N ILE A 118 5.94 -7.06 -7.50
CA ILE A 118 6.61 -8.03 -8.37
C ILE A 118 6.27 -7.78 -9.84
N VAL A 119 4.99 -7.56 -10.16
CA VAL A 119 4.54 -7.27 -11.53
C VAL A 119 5.15 -5.97 -12.06
N ILE A 120 5.12 -4.90 -11.25
CA ILE A 120 5.72 -3.61 -11.60
C ILE A 120 7.23 -3.76 -11.84
N GLY A 121 7.94 -4.47 -10.96
CA GLY A 121 9.36 -4.73 -11.11
C GLY A 121 9.69 -5.54 -12.37
N ALA A 122 8.83 -6.51 -12.74
CA ALA A 122 9.00 -7.28 -13.97
C ALA A 122 8.83 -6.42 -15.23
N ILE A 123 7.82 -5.53 -15.26
CA ILE A 123 7.62 -4.58 -16.37
C ILE A 123 8.79 -3.58 -16.43
N GLY A 124 9.24 -3.07 -15.29
CA GLY A 124 10.40 -2.17 -15.22
C GLY A 124 11.65 -2.80 -15.83
N LYS A 125 11.92 -4.07 -15.51
CA LYS A 125 13.05 -4.82 -16.07
C LYS A 125 12.92 -5.09 -17.57
N SER A 126 11.70 -5.28 -18.10
CA SER A 126 11.52 -5.55 -19.53
C SER A 126 11.70 -4.31 -20.41
N ILE A 127 11.44 -3.11 -19.86
CA ILE A 127 11.66 -1.83 -20.56
C ILE A 127 13.02 -1.20 -20.29
N ALA A 128 13.71 -1.63 -19.23
CA ALA A 128 15.06 -1.19 -18.94
C ALA A 128 16.05 -1.68 -20.00
N SER A 129 16.98 -0.82 -20.40
CA SER A 129 18.09 -1.17 -21.29
C SER A 129 19.38 -0.50 -20.83
N LYS A 130 20.53 -0.88 -21.40
CA LYS A 130 21.82 -0.20 -21.10
C LYS A 130 21.78 1.30 -21.42
N GLN A 131 20.96 1.70 -22.39
CA GLN A 131 20.82 3.08 -22.83
C GLN A 131 19.74 3.82 -22.04
N PHE A 132 18.76 3.11 -21.48
CA PHE A 132 17.70 3.65 -20.62
C PHE A 132 17.64 2.85 -19.30
N PRO A 133 18.53 3.17 -18.34
CA PRO A 133 18.59 2.46 -17.07
C PRO A 133 17.42 2.89 -16.17
N LEU A 134 16.35 2.09 -16.17
CA LEU A 134 15.21 2.30 -15.29
C LEU A 134 15.40 1.57 -13.97
N HIS A 135 15.65 2.34 -12.90
CA HIS A 135 15.72 1.82 -11.54
C HIS A 135 14.38 2.04 -10.85
N LEU A 136 13.61 0.95 -10.68
CA LEU A 136 12.41 0.96 -9.86
C LEU A 136 12.70 0.24 -8.55
N ASP A 137 12.31 0.86 -7.44
CA ASP A 137 12.26 0.18 -6.14
C ASP A 137 10.99 -0.68 -6.04
N ALA A 138 10.85 -1.60 -6.98
CA ALA A 138 9.72 -2.51 -7.11
C ALA A 138 10.22 -3.90 -7.50
N GLY A 139 9.61 -4.93 -6.94
CA GLY A 139 10.03 -6.31 -7.12
C GLY A 139 9.78 -7.17 -5.87
N PHE A 140 10.48 -8.30 -5.81
CA PHE A 140 10.41 -9.20 -4.67
C PHE A 140 11.11 -8.60 -3.45
N SER A 141 10.39 -8.45 -2.34
CA SER A 141 10.92 -7.94 -1.07
C SER A 141 10.73 -8.95 0.06
N VAL A 142 11.84 -9.49 0.57
CA VAL A 142 11.82 -10.42 1.72
C VAL A 142 11.12 -9.79 2.92
N ASN A 143 11.43 -8.53 3.22
CA ASN A 143 10.82 -7.79 4.33
C ASN A 143 9.31 -7.57 4.10
N GLY A 144 8.91 -7.31 2.86
CA GLY A 144 7.50 -7.17 2.49
C GLY A 144 6.71 -8.46 2.70
N TRP A 145 7.27 -9.59 2.27
CA TRP A 145 6.68 -10.91 2.50
C TRP A 145 6.66 -11.31 3.98
N LEU A 146 7.71 -10.98 4.72
CA LEU A 146 7.74 -11.15 6.17
C LEU A 146 6.60 -10.36 6.84
N ALA A 147 6.38 -9.11 6.44
CA ALA A 147 5.27 -8.30 6.96
C ALA A 147 3.91 -8.91 6.65
N VAL A 148 3.71 -9.49 5.45
CA VAL A 148 2.48 -10.23 5.11
C VAL A 148 2.25 -11.39 6.06
N ILE A 149 3.26 -12.26 6.22
CA ILE A 149 3.17 -13.46 7.08
C ILE A 149 2.91 -13.06 8.53
N LEU A 150 3.70 -12.11 9.06
CA LEU A 150 3.54 -11.63 10.43
C LEU A 150 2.15 -11.03 10.66
N THR A 151 1.61 -10.29 9.69
CA THR A 151 0.26 -9.71 9.83
C THR A 151 -0.82 -10.79 9.83
N PHE A 152 -0.70 -11.85 9.03
CA PHE A 152 -1.61 -13.01 9.10
C PHE A 152 -1.52 -13.73 10.44
N VAL A 153 -0.31 -13.94 10.96
CA VAL A 153 -0.10 -14.55 12.28
C VAL A 153 -0.73 -13.68 13.37
N LEU A 154 -0.48 -12.37 13.35
CA LEU A 154 -1.09 -11.44 14.29
C LEU A 154 -2.62 -11.45 14.21
N ALA A 155 -3.19 -11.50 13.00
CA ALA A 155 -4.64 -11.59 12.83
C ALA A 155 -5.22 -12.85 13.50
N ARG A 156 -4.54 -14.00 13.37
CA ARG A 156 -4.94 -15.25 14.03
C ARG A 156 -4.82 -15.17 15.55
N VAL A 157 -3.70 -14.67 16.05
CA VAL A 157 -3.48 -14.50 17.51
C VAL A 157 -4.51 -13.56 18.11
N PHE A 158 -4.90 -12.49 17.42
CA PHE A 158 -5.96 -11.60 17.88
C PHE A 158 -7.34 -12.30 17.88
N ALA A 159 -7.63 -13.15 16.89
CA ALA A 159 -8.89 -13.89 16.86
C ALA A 159 -8.99 -14.88 18.04
N GLU A 160 -7.92 -15.63 18.32
CA GLU A 160 -7.87 -16.53 19.47
C GLU A 160 -7.98 -15.76 20.78
N GLY A 161 -7.26 -14.63 20.91
CA GLY A 161 -7.33 -13.79 22.11
C GLY A 161 -8.73 -13.20 22.36
N THR A 162 -9.51 -12.96 21.31
CA THR A 162 -10.92 -12.51 21.47
C THR A 162 -11.83 -13.63 21.95
N LEU A 163 -11.65 -14.86 21.45
CA LEU A 163 -12.42 -16.03 21.91
C LEU A 163 -12.15 -16.33 23.38
N MET A 164 -10.87 -16.31 23.79
CA MET A 164 -10.50 -16.52 25.20
C MET A 164 -11.12 -15.48 26.14
N ARG A 165 -11.30 -14.24 25.68
CA ARG A 165 -11.98 -13.19 26.47
C ARG A 165 -13.48 -13.45 26.60
N GLU A 166 -14.13 -13.85 25.50
CA GLU A 166 -15.56 -14.20 25.50
C GLU A 166 -15.83 -15.40 26.43
N ASP A 167 -14.97 -16.41 26.43
CA ASP A 167 -15.07 -17.57 27.34
C ASP A 167 -14.95 -17.14 28.82
N LEU A 168 -14.02 -16.23 29.15
CA LEU A 168 -13.84 -15.74 30.51
C LEU A 168 -15.04 -14.90 30.98
N ASP A 169 -15.56 -14.01 30.14
CA ASP A 169 -16.72 -13.17 30.45
C ASP A 169 -18.01 -14.01 30.62
N GLY A 170 -18.09 -15.19 29.98
CA GLY A 170 -19.22 -16.12 30.10
C GLY A 170 -19.20 -17.06 31.32
N THR A 171 -18.13 -17.03 32.13
CA THR A 171 -17.97 -17.89 33.32
C THR A 171 -18.33 -17.20 34.65
N VAL A 172 -18.87 -15.98 34.60
CA VAL A 172 -19.22 -15.15 35.77
C VAL A 172 -20.72 -15.12 36.03
#